data_AF-A0A8D5ZNQ4-F1
#
_entry.id   AF-A0A8D5ZNQ4-F1
#
_cell.length_a   1.000
_cell.length_b   1.000
_cell.length_c   1.000
_cell.angle_alpha   90.00
_cell.angle_beta   90.00
_cell.angle_gamma   90.00
#
_symmetry.space_group_name_H-M   'P 1'
#
loop_
_entity.id
_entity.type
_entity.pdbx_description
1 polymer ?
#
loop_
_entity_poly.entity_id
_entity_poly.type
_entity_poly.pdbx_seq_one_letter_code
_entity_poly.pdbx_strand_id
1 'polypeptide(L)'
;MLYQRLLAIVVLCIPGALGVYGWTIMRDVFFNYFASGRFAWLPFMGGLALFLFGLCFLAGFIFYRDLKRNQIQPKLRKWLERK
;
A
#
# COMPACT_ATOMS: atom_id res chain seq x y z
N MET A 1 -18.85 -10.27 -16.12
CA MET A 1 -19.37 -9.61 -14.90
C MET A 1 -18.66 -10.07 -13.62
N LEU A 2 -18.64 -11.37 -13.28
CA LEU A 2 -18.02 -11.89 -12.05
C LEU A 2 -16.50 -12.09 -12.17
N TYR A 3 -16.04 -12.67 -13.28
CA TYR A 3 -14.63 -13.02 -13.49
C TYR A 3 -13.69 -11.80 -13.45
N GLN A 4 -14.07 -10.68 -14.08
CA GLN A 4 -13.31 -9.43 -14.05
C GLN A 4 -13.19 -8.81 -12.64
N ARG A 5 -14.21 -8.99 -11.79
CA ARG A 5 -14.19 -8.48 -10.41
C ARG A 5 -13.26 -9.31 -9.53
N LEU A 6 -13.27 -10.64 -9.70
CA LEU A 6 -12.34 -11.55 -9.03
C LEU A 6 -10.89 -11.26 -9.42
N LEU A 7 -10.61 -11.08 -10.72
CA LEU A 7 -9.27 -10.79 -11.21
C LEU A 7 -8.71 -9.48 -10.63
N ALA A 8 -9.55 -8.44 -10.53
CA ALA A 8 -9.16 -7.17 -9.91
C ALA A 8 -8.80 -7.32 -8.42
N ILE A 9 -9.51 -8.18 -7.68
CA ILE A 9 -9.23 -8.45 -6.26
C ILE A 9 -7.93 -9.24 -6.10
N VAL A 10 -7.71 -10.25 -6.96
CA VAL A 10 -6.47 -11.05 -6.94
C VAL A 10 -5.25 -10.18 -7.26
N VAL A 11 -5.36 -9.31 -8.26
CA VAL A 11 -4.29 -8.36 -8.61
C VAL A 11 -4.02 -7.36 -7.48
N LEU A 12 -5.03 -6.98 -6.70
CA LEU A 12 -4.87 -6.12 -5.52
C LEU A 12 -4.25 -6.86 -4.32
N CYS A 13 -4.44 -8.17 -4.25
CA CYS A 13 -3.94 -8.99 -3.16
C CYS A 13 -2.40 -9.10 -3.17
N ILE A 14 -1.79 -9.11 -4.36
CA ILE A 14 -0.33 -9.18 -4.56
C ILE A 14 0.41 -8.00 -3.87
N PRO A 15 0.13 -6.72 -4.19
CA PRO A 15 0.78 -5.58 -3.53
C PRO A 15 0.39 -5.46 -2.05
N GLY A 16 -0.82 -5.89 -1.68
CA GLY A 16 -1.21 -5.97 -0.26
C GLY A 16 -0.36 -6.95 0.52
N ALA A 17 -0.12 -8.14 -0.02
CA ALA A 17 0.74 -9.16 0.57
C ALA A 17 2.20 -8.69 0.66
N LEU A 18 2.71 -8.01 -0.37
CA LEU A 18 4.04 -7.39 -0.34
C LEU A 18 4.17 -6.33 0.77
N GLY A 19 3.12 -5.54 1.01
CA GLY A 19 3.08 -4.60 2.13
C GLY A 19 3.17 -5.30 3.49
N VAL A 20 2.38 -6.35 3.72
CA VAL A 20 2.42 -7.15 4.96
C VAL A 20 3.79 -7.81 5.14
N TYR A 21 4.41 -8.27 4.06
CA TYR A 21 5.76 -8.81 4.08
C TYR A 21 6.79 -7.75 4.48
N GLY A 22 6.71 -6.54 3.92
CA GLY A 22 7.55 -5.40 4.31
C GLY A 22 7.40 -5.00 5.79
N TRP A 23 6.17 -5.01 6.31
CA TRP A 23 5.90 -4.79 7.75
C TRP A 23 6.54 -5.87 8.63
N THR A 24 6.49 -7.14 8.19
CA THR A 24 7.10 -8.25 8.93
C THR A 24 8.60 -8.05 9.09
N ILE A 25 9.29 -7.64 8.03
CA ILE A 25 10.73 -7.32 8.06
C ILE A 25 11.03 -6.21 9.06
N MET A 26 10.24 -5.13 9.06
CA MET A 26 10.42 -4.04 10.04
C MET A 26 10.31 -4.54 11.47
N ARG A 27 9.27 -5.32 11.75
CA ARG A 27 9.01 -5.88 13.08
C ARG A 27 10.19 -6.74 13.55
N ASP A 28 10.74 -7.56 12.67
CA ASP A 28 11.89 -8.40 12.99
C ASP A 28 13.17 -7.58 13.22
N VAL A 29 13.35 -6.44 12.53
CA VAL A 29 14.44 -5.49 12.83
C VAL A 29 14.25 -4.86 14.20
N PHE A 30 13.04 -4.46 14.57
CA PHE A 30 12.74 -3.94 15.91
C PHE A 30 13.04 -4.98 17.00
N PHE A 31 12.59 -6.23 16.84
CA PHE A 31 12.90 -7.29 17.80
C PHE A 31 14.40 -7.55 17.93
N ASN A 32 15.13 -7.60 16.81
CA ASN A 32 16.59 -7.74 16.85
C ASN A 32 17.28 -6.55 17.52
N TYR A 33 16.77 -5.34 17.33
CA TYR A 33 17.28 -4.15 18.01
C TYR A 33 17.09 -4.23 19.53
N PHE A 34 15.91 -4.64 20.00
CA PHE A 34 15.66 -4.82 21.43
C PHE A 34 16.48 -5.97 22.03
N ALA A 35 16.76 -7.03 21.27
CA ALA A 35 17.51 -8.18 21.76
C ALA A 35 19.04 -7.98 21.76
N SER A 36 19.59 -7.33 20.74
CA SER A 36 21.05 -7.26 20.50
C SER A 36 21.63 -5.85 20.51
N GLY A 37 20.79 -4.81 20.58
CA GLY A 37 21.20 -3.40 20.57
C GLY A 37 21.72 -2.88 19.22
N ARG A 38 21.86 -3.74 18.21
CA ARG A 38 22.31 -3.36 16.85
C ARG A 38 21.12 -3.12 15.94
N PHE A 39 20.99 -1.88 15.44
CA PHE A 39 19.93 -1.53 14.50
C PHE A 39 20.34 -1.85 13.06
N ALA A 40 19.58 -2.73 12.41
CA ALA A 40 19.82 -3.12 11.03
C ALA A 40 19.11 -2.14 10.08
N TRP A 41 19.77 -1.02 9.77
CA TRP A 41 19.24 0.02 8.88
C TRP A 41 18.89 -0.47 7.47
N LEU A 42 19.69 -1.39 6.92
CA LEU A 42 19.50 -1.90 5.55
C LEU A 42 18.19 -2.69 5.38
N PRO A 43 17.89 -3.72 6.19
CA PRO A 43 16.60 -4.41 6.12
C PRO A 43 15.42 -3.52 6.57
N PHE A 44 15.65 -2.55 7.47
CA PHE A 44 14.61 -1.58 7.83
C PHE A 44 14.18 -0.72 6.63
N MET A 45 15.14 -0.12 5.91
CA MET A 45 14.84 0.68 4.72
C MET A 45 14.26 -0.17 3.59
N GLY A 46 14.72 -1.42 3.42
CA GLY A 46 14.13 -2.37 2.47
C GLY A 46 12.67 -2.70 2.79
N GLY A 47 12.38 -3.01 4.06
CA GLY A 47 11.01 -3.23 4.55
C GLY A 47 10.13 -1.98 4.38
N LEU A 48 10.69 -0.79 4.64
CA LEU A 48 10.02 0.49 4.47
C LEU A 48 9.68 0.80 3.02
N ALA A 49 10.60 0.55 2.10
CA ALA A 49 10.35 0.69 0.68
C ALA A 49 9.24 -0.28 0.21
N LEU A 50 9.30 -1.57 0.60
CA LEU A 50 8.26 -2.54 0.25
C LEU A 50 6.89 -2.16 0.83
N PHE A 51 6.85 -1.70 2.09
CA PHE A 51 5.62 -1.29 2.75
C PHE A 51 5.00 -0.06 2.08
N LEU A 52 5.80 1.00 1.85
CA LEU A 52 5.32 2.19 1.13
C LEU A 52 4.87 1.84 -0.29
N PHE A 53 5.61 0.98 -0.99
CA PHE A 53 5.24 0.56 -2.33
C PHE A 53 3.87 -0.13 -2.35
N GLY A 54 3.64 -1.07 -1.42
CA GLY A 54 2.33 -1.71 -1.25
C GLY A 54 1.21 -0.71 -0.93
N LEU A 55 1.49 0.27 -0.05
CA LEU A 55 0.55 1.32 0.35
C LEU A 55 0.23 2.29 -0.79
N CYS A 56 1.23 2.77 -1.52
CA CYS A 56 1.05 3.66 -2.66
C CYS A 56 0.26 2.98 -3.77
N PHE A 57 0.54 1.71 -4.04
CA PHE A 57 -0.20 0.95 -5.04
C PHE A 57 -1.66 0.75 -4.63
N LEU A 58 -1.91 0.40 -3.36
CA LEU A 58 -3.27 0.24 -2.83
C LEU A 58 -4.04 1.57 -2.84
N ALA A 59 -3.43 2.65 -2.36
CA ALA A 59 -4.03 3.98 -2.32
C ALA A 59 -4.32 4.52 -3.73
N GLY A 60 -3.39 4.34 -4.68
CA GLY A 60 -3.57 4.73 -6.07
C GLY A 60 -4.71 3.97 -6.75
N PHE A 61 -4.81 2.66 -6.51
CA PHE A 61 -5.89 1.84 -7.05
C PHE A 61 -7.26 2.21 -6.47
N ILE A 62 -7.35 2.41 -5.15
CA ILE A 62 -8.59 2.85 -4.48
C ILE A 62 -9.02 4.20 -5.06
N PHE A 63 -8.09 5.15 -5.17
CA PHE A 63 -8.36 6.48 -5.71
C PHE A 63 -8.88 6.43 -7.17
N TYR A 64 -8.23 5.65 -8.04
CA TYR A 64 -8.67 5.49 -9.42
C TYR A 64 -10.05 4.82 -9.52
N ARG A 65 -10.33 3.84 -8.64
CA ARG A 65 -11.65 3.21 -8.56
C ARG A 65 -12.75 4.17 -8.13
N ASP A 66 -12.50 5.00 -7.11
CA ASP A 66 -13.48 5.96 -6.60
C ASP A 66 -13.73 7.10 -7.59
N LEU A 67 -12.70 7.52 -8.32
CA LEU A 67 -12.82 8.48 -9.42
C LEU A 67 -13.83 7.99 -10.46
N LYS A 68 -13.74 6.72 -10.87
CA LYS A 68 -14.61 6.14 -11.90
C LYS A 68 -16.06 5.91 -11.42
N ARG A 69 -16.29 5.81 -10.11
CA ARG A 69 -17.64 5.68 -9.52
C ARG A 69 -18.27 7.02 -9.13
N ASN A 70 -17.58 8.14 -9.36
CA ASN A 70 -18.03 9.49 -8.99
C ASN A 70 -18.43 9.60 -7.49
N GLN A 71 -17.83 8.75 -6.64
CA GLN A 71 -18.03 8.69 -5.18
C GLN A 71 -16.93 9.50 -4.46
N ILE A 72 -16.29 10.42 -5.17
CA ILE A 72 -15.33 11.36 -4.62
C ILE A 72 -16.07 12.50 -3.91
N GLN A 73 -15.47 13.02 -2.83
CA GLN A 73 -16.05 14.15 -2.10
C GLN A 73 -16.32 15.33 -3.05
N PRO A 74 -17.48 16.02 -2.91
CA PRO A 74 -17.87 17.11 -3.81
C PRO A 74 -16.87 18.27 -3.85
N LYS A 75 -16.09 18.46 -2.77
CA LYS A 75 -14.97 19.43 -2.73
C LYS A 75 -13.82 19.05 -3.67
N LEU A 76 -13.46 17.77 -3.73
CA LEU A 76 -12.36 17.27 -4.56
C LEU A 76 -12.74 17.26 -6.05
N ARG A 77 -14.00 16.90 -6.37
CA ARG A 77 -14.53 16.96 -7.74
C ARG A 77 -14.51 18.38 -8.31
N LYS A 78 -14.94 19.39 -7.54
CA LYS A 78 -14.88 20.81 -7.94
C LYS A 78 -13.46 21.35 -8.17
N TRP A 79 -12.44 20.69 -7.61
CA TRP A 79 -11.05 21.05 -7.83
C TRP A 79 -10.50 20.41 -9.11
N LEU A 80 -10.88 19.15 -9.37
CA LEU A 80 -10.56 18.43 -10.62
C LEU A 80 -11.22 19.03 -11.87
N GLU A 81 -12.49 19.46 -11.78
CA GLU A 81 -13.19 20.12 -12.91
C GLU A 81 -12.68 21.54 -13.21
N ARG A 82 -11.88 22.12 -12.31
CA ARG A 82 -11.32 23.48 -12.46
C ARG A 82 -9.90 23.50 -13.08
N LYS A 83 -9.31 22.34 -13.31
CA LYS A 83 -7.95 22.17 -13.82
C LYS A 83 -8.01 21.55 -15.21
#